data_AF-A0ABD2NLC1-F1
#
_entry.id   AF-A0ABD2NLC1-F1
#
_cell.length_a   1.000
_cell.length_b   1.000
_cell.length_c   1.000
_cell.angle_alpha   90.00
_cell.angle_beta   90.00
_cell.angle_gamma   90.00
#
_symmetry.space_group_name_H-M   'P 1'
#
loop_
_entity.id
_entity.type
_entity.pdbx_description
1 polymer ?
#
loop_
_entity_poly.entity_id
_entity_poly.type
_entity_poly.pdbx_seq_one_letter_code
_entity_poly.pdbx_strand_id
1 'polypeptide(L)'
;MEVNRLLSNELAYELPIRKLPSSGNVADKRIDLRGALRAEKAGEREVPSSCNFNPSYELTFCSSKLAELQEMIERFNISNRTNEFKRISTRLLHVEGRLSRIVCDTSELIHHRSELLELQQRLTQDLIWVYESSIKDDASCQHLSLPDAPVPLLPEIVNVPAHSLVDPQADSSEGLSPVENLILSENRRQEFGRVEGSRVAALRRLFTEGSTSTRLDINDVLSMQGMKKQRLVLFGMNHCSLGKK
;
A
#
# COMPACT_ATOMS: atom_id res chain seq x y z
N MET A 1 -3.78 -6.83 -0.17
CA MET A 1 -3.76 -5.54 0.57
C MET A 1 -4.04 -5.80 2.05
N GLU A 2 -3.18 -5.35 2.98
CA GLU A 2 -3.40 -5.50 4.43
C GLU A 2 -4.23 -4.34 5.01
N VAL A 3 -5.55 -4.53 5.19
CA VAL A 3 -6.50 -3.46 5.60
C VAL A 3 -6.08 -2.69 6.86
N ASN A 4 -5.43 -3.34 7.83
CA ASN A 4 -5.00 -2.70 9.08
C ASN A 4 -3.91 -1.62 8.88
N ARG A 5 -3.25 -1.60 7.72
CA ARG A 5 -2.22 -0.63 7.37
C ARG A 5 -2.78 0.55 6.56
N LEU A 6 -4.05 0.50 6.18
CA LEU A 6 -4.72 1.62 5.53
C LEU A 6 -5.04 2.73 6.53
N LEU A 7 -4.87 3.95 6.06
CA LEU A 7 -5.21 5.19 6.73
C LEU A 7 -6.70 5.49 6.62
N SER A 8 -7.21 6.41 7.45
CA SER A 8 -8.64 6.74 7.47
C SER A 8 -9.17 7.26 6.13
N ASN A 9 -8.37 8.05 5.40
CA ASN A 9 -8.74 8.55 4.07
C ASN A 9 -8.74 7.46 3.00
N GLU A 10 -7.86 6.48 3.10
CA GLU A 10 -7.82 5.30 2.20
C GLU A 10 -9.06 4.41 2.45
N LEU A 11 -9.44 4.20 3.72
CA LEU A 11 -10.69 3.52 4.07
C LEU A 11 -11.92 4.28 3.56
N ALA A 12 -11.92 5.61 3.69
CA ALA A 12 -13.01 6.46 3.21
C ALA A 12 -13.19 6.41 1.69
N TYR A 13 -12.15 6.03 0.94
CA TYR A 13 -12.23 5.78 -0.49
C TYR A 13 -12.75 4.37 -0.82
N GLU A 14 -12.25 3.34 -0.14
CA GLU A 14 -12.54 1.94 -0.46
C GLU A 14 -13.98 1.50 -0.10
N LEU A 15 -14.60 2.11 0.91
CA LEU A 15 -15.96 1.76 1.34
C LEU A 15 -17.05 2.22 0.36
N PRO A 16 -17.10 3.49 -0.10
CA PRO A 16 -18.09 3.95 -1.06
C PRO A 16 -18.04 3.20 -2.40
N ILE A 17 -16.85 2.92 -2.94
CA ILE A 17 -16.73 2.20 -4.23
C ILE A 17 -17.29 0.78 -4.16
N ARG A 18 -17.33 0.21 -2.95
CA ARG A 18 -17.95 -1.09 -2.70
C ARG A 18 -19.42 -0.98 -2.32
N LYS A 19 -20.01 0.20 -2.17
CA LYS A 19 -21.37 0.39 -1.62
C LYS A 19 -21.48 -0.13 -0.18
N LEU A 20 -20.44 0.08 0.62
CA LEU A 20 -20.43 -0.19 2.06
C LEU A 20 -20.72 1.09 2.85
N PRO A 21 -21.24 0.98 4.08
CA PRO A 21 -21.43 2.15 4.95
C PRO A 21 -20.09 2.83 5.26
N SER A 22 -20.07 4.16 5.19
CA SER A 22 -18.89 4.99 5.52
C SER A 22 -18.95 5.60 6.92
N SER A 23 -20.00 5.30 7.69
CA SER A 23 -20.16 5.72 9.09
C SER A 23 -19.35 4.82 10.04
N GLY A 24 -19.31 5.17 11.33
CA GLY A 24 -18.61 4.40 12.35
C GLY A 24 -17.14 4.79 12.55
N ASN A 25 -16.51 4.13 13.51
CA ASN A 25 -15.11 4.37 13.84
C ASN A 25 -14.17 3.66 12.82
N VAL A 26 -12.87 3.92 12.89
CA VAL A 26 -11.88 3.31 11.97
C VAL A 26 -11.83 1.78 12.10
N ALA A 27 -12.07 1.22 13.28
CA ALA A 27 -12.06 -0.22 13.50
C ALA A 27 -13.25 -0.90 12.79
N ASP A 28 -14.45 -0.32 12.89
CA ASP A 28 -15.67 -0.79 12.21
C ASP A 28 -15.46 -0.81 10.69
N LYS A 29 -14.96 0.32 10.15
CA LYS A 29 -14.61 0.46 8.73
C LYS A 29 -13.64 -0.61 8.23
N ARG A 30 -12.66 -1.00 9.06
CA ARG A 30 -11.71 -2.08 8.73
C ARG A 30 -12.35 -3.46 8.81
N ILE A 31 -13.32 -3.67 9.70
CA ILE A 31 -14.09 -4.92 9.76
C ILE A 31 -14.90 -5.07 8.47
N ASP A 32 -15.65 -4.04 8.08
CA ASP A 32 -16.48 -4.03 6.88
C ASP A 32 -15.66 -4.26 5.61
N LEU A 33 -14.55 -3.52 5.45
CA LEU A 33 -13.68 -3.69 4.30
C LEU A 33 -13.04 -5.09 4.26
N ARG A 34 -12.62 -5.65 5.39
CA ARG A 34 -12.10 -7.03 5.44
C ARG A 34 -13.16 -8.05 5.06
N GLY A 35 -14.40 -7.87 5.51
CA GLY A 35 -15.53 -8.72 5.13
C GLY A 35 -15.74 -8.70 3.61
N ALA A 36 -15.80 -7.51 3.02
CA ALA A 36 -15.99 -7.35 1.57
C ALA A 36 -14.83 -7.94 0.75
N LEU A 37 -13.57 -7.71 1.12
CA LEU A 37 -12.43 -8.29 0.41
C LEU A 37 -12.40 -9.83 0.49
N ARG A 38 -12.89 -10.43 1.59
CA ARG A 38 -13.02 -11.89 1.69
C ARG A 38 -14.12 -12.41 0.76
N ALA A 39 -15.28 -11.75 0.73
CA ALA A 39 -16.38 -12.08 -0.17
C ALA A 39 -15.96 -11.94 -1.65
N GLU A 40 -15.21 -10.89 -2.00
CA GLU A 40 -14.62 -10.70 -3.33
C GLU A 40 -13.69 -11.86 -3.71
N LYS A 41 -12.83 -12.28 -2.78
CA LYS A 41 -11.92 -13.42 -3.00
C LYS A 41 -12.67 -14.75 -3.14
N ALA A 42 -13.82 -14.90 -2.47
CA ALA A 42 -14.69 -16.07 -2.58
C ALA A 42 -15.58 -16.05 -3.84
N GLY A 43 -15.64 -14.93 -4.57
CA GLY A 43 -16.54 -14.76 -5.71
C GLY A 43 -18.00 -14.47 -5.31
N GLU A 44 -18.27 -14.22 -4.03
CA GLU A 44 -19.60 -13.85 -3.51
C GLU A 44 -19.95 -12.39 -3.78
N ARG A 45 -18.93 -11.57 -4.04
CA ARG A 45 -19.07 -10.15 -4.38
C ARG A 45 -18.20 -9.83 -5.59
N GLU A 46 -18.71 -9.00 -6.49
CA GLU A 46 -17.92 -8.49 -7.61
C GLU A 46 -16.86 -7.48 -7.14
N VAL A 47 -15.66 -7.61 -7.71
CA VAL A 47 -14.57 -6.63 -7.49
C VAL A 47 -14.93 -5.34 -8.24
N PRO A 48 -14.86 -4.16 -7.59
CA PRO A 48 -15.12 -2.89 -8.28
C PRO A 48 -14.16 -2.67 -9.45
N SER A 49 -14.68 -2.57 -10.67
CA SER A 49 -13.90 -2.35 -11.89
C SER A 49 -13.68 -0.86 -12.20
N SER A 50 -14.53 0.02 -11.70
CA SER A 50 -14.44 1.47 -11.91
C SER A 50 -14.87 2.24 -10.66
N CYS A 51 -14.53 3.53 -10.61
CA CYS A 51 -15.03 4.46 -9.60
C CYS A 51 -15.73 5.67 -10.24
N ASN A 52 -16.80 6.16 -9.59
CA ASN A 52 -17.59 7.30 -10.07
C ASN A 52 -17.06 8.67 -9.60
N PHE A 53 -15.78 8.74 -9.22
CA PHE A 53 -15.17 9.99 -8.77
C PHE A 53 -14.63 10.81 -9.96
N ASN A 54 -14.45 12.11 -9.75
CA ASN A 54 -13.89 12.99 -10.77
C ASN A 54 -12.44 12.56 -11.12
N PRO A 55 -12.14 12.17 -12.37
CA PRO A 55 -10.83 11.63 -12.73
C PRO A 55 -9.67 12.59 -12.47
N SER A 56 -9.84 13.88 -12.77
CA SER A 56 -8.79 14.90 -12.56
C SER A 56 -8.42 15.04 -11.08
N TYR A 57 -9.42 15.01 -10.19
CA TYR A 57 -9.20 15.05 -8.75
C TYR A 57 -8.49 13.79 -8.27
N GLU A 58 -8.93 12.62 -8.73
CA GLU A 58 -8.35 11.33 -8.37
C GLU A 58 -6.88 11.21 -8.78
N LEU A 59 -6.53 11.64 -10.00
CA LEU A 59 -5.14 11.66 -10.47
C LEU A 59 -4.28 12.61 -9.65
N THR A 60 -4.78 13.80 -9.32
CA THR A 60 -4.09 14.76 -8.45
C THR A 60 -3.85 14.17 -7.06
N PHE A 61 -4.84 13.50 -6.49
CA PHE A 61 -4.71 12.81 -5.21
C PHE A 61 -3.65 11.70 -5.28
N CYS A 62 -3.68 10.87 -6.33
CA CYS A 62 -2.71 9.80 -6.51
C CYS A 62 -1.28 10.34 -6.68
N SER A 63 -1.10 11.42 -7.44
CA SER A 63 0.18 12.12 -7.59
C SER A 63 0.73 12.58 -6.24
N SER A 64 -0.07 13.28 -5.43
CA SER A 64 0.31 13.70 -4.08
C SER A 64 0.65 12.50 -3.19
N LYS A 65 -0.12 11.41 -3.29
CA LYS A 65 0.10 10.21 -2.48
C LYS A 65 1.38 9.45 -2.85
N LEU A 66 1.71 9.40 -4.14
CA LEU A 66 2.97 8.81 -4.60
C LEU A 66 4.17 9.63 -4.15
N ALA A 67 4.08 10.97 -4.15
CA ALA A 67 5.13 11.83 -3.60
C ALA A 67 5.37 11.58 -2.11
N GLU A 68 4.31 11.46 -1.30
CA GLU A 68 4.43 11.07 0.11
C GLU A 68 5.09 9.69 0.28
N LEU A 69 4.69 8.71 -0.52
CA LEU A 69 5.22 7.34 -0.44
C LEU A 69 6.68 7.28 -0.87
N GLN A 70 7.09 8.08 -1.86
CA GLN A 70 8.48 8.24 -2.24
C GLN A 70 9.32 8.75 -1.07
N GLU A 71 8.88 9.81 -0.37
CA GLU A 71 9.59 10.33 0.81
C GLU A 71 9.70 9.27 1.93
N MET A 72 8.67 8.44 2.10
CA MET A 72 8.72 7.32 3.06
C MET A 72 9.73 6.24 2.66
N ILE A 73 9.89 5.97 1.36
CA ILE A 73 10.91 5.03 0.85
C ILE A 73 12.31 5.62 1.04
N GLU A 74 12.50 6.90 0.77
CA GLU A 74 13.79 7.59 0.98
C GLU A 74 14.19 7.61 2.47
N ARG A 75 13.21 7.67 3.38
CA ARG A 75 13.40 7.63 4.84
C ARG A 75 13.08 6.26 5.46
N PHE A 76 13.32 5.19 4.71
CA PHE A 76 12.96 3.84 5.14
C PHE A 76 13.61 3.48 6.49
N ASN A 77 12.79 3.09 7.47
CA ASN A 77 13.27 2.73 8.81
C ASN A 77 13.81 1.29 8.83
N ILE A 78 15.13 1.17 8.70
CA ILE A 78 15.86 -0.11 8.69
C ILE A 78 15.61 -0.91 9.98
N SER A 79 15.59 -0.26 11.14
CA SER A 79 15.37 -0.93 12.44
C SER A 79 13.99 -1.58 12.56
N ASN A 80 13.00 -1.13 11.78
CA ASN A 80 11.66 -1.73 11.73
C ASN A 80 11.29 -2.19 10.30
N ARG A 81 12.29 -2.66 9.54
CA ARG A 81 12.19 -2.92 8.09
C ARG A 81 10.95 -3.71 7.67
N THR A 82 10.59 -4.78 8.39
CA THR A 82 9.48 -5.65 7.98
C THR A 82 8.13 -4.95 8.10
N ASN A 83 7.90 -4.19 9.17
CA ASN A 83 6.66 -3.45 9.32
C ASN A 83 6.60 -2.24 8.39
N GLU A 84 7.74 -1.57 8.21
CA GLU A 84 7.84 -0.41 7.33
C GLU A 84 7.57 -0.81 5.88
N PHE A 85 8.20 -1.90 5.42
CA PHE A 85 7.96 -2.49 4.10
C PHE A 85 6.48 -2.82 3.89
N LYS A 86 5.86 -3.58 4.80
CA LYS A 86 4.44 -3.93 4.68
C LYS A 86 3.53 -2.70 4.67
N ARG A 87 3.87 -1.65 5.44
CA ARG A 87 3.13 -0.39 5.50
C ARG A 87 3.17 0.35 4.17
N ILE A 88 4.37 0.58 3.62
CA ILE A 88 4.54 1.29 2.36
C ILE A 88 3.97 0.46 1.20
N SER A 89 4.30 -0.84 1.14
CA SER A 89 3.83 -1.77 0.10
C SER A 89 2.30 -1.84 0.04
N THR A 90 1.62 -1.91 1.20
CA THR A 90 0.16 -1.91 1.23
C THR A 90 -0.43 -0.63 0.65
N ARG A 91 0.18 0.52 0.94
CA ARG A 91 -0.28 1.83 0.45
C ARG A 91 0.02 2.02 -1.04
N LEU A 92 1.15 1.52 -1.54
CA LEU A 92 1.43 1.48 -2.98
C LEU A 92 0.40 0.62 -3.73
N LEU A 93 0.08 -0.57 -3.20
CA LEU A 93 -0.95 -1.44 -3.78
C LEU A 93 -2.34 -0.79 -3.78
N HIS A 94 -2.65 0.00 -2.74
CA HIS A 94 -3.90 0.77 -2.71
C HIS A 94 -3.93 1.85 -3.80
N VAL A 95 -2.83 2.59 -4.00
CA VAL A 95 -2.73 3.59 -5.09
C VAL A 95 -2.82 2.94 -6.46
N GLU A 96 -2.16 1.80 -6.68
CA GLU A 96 -2.28 1.01 -7.91
C GLU A 96 -3.73 0.62 -8.21
N GLY A 97 -4.42 0.07 -7.21
CA GLY A 97 -5.84 -0.29 -7.33
C GLY A 97 -6.73 0.92 -7.61
N ARG A 98 -6.43 2.08 -7.01
CA ARG A 98 -7.14 3.33 -7.27
C ARG A 98 -6.92 3.79 -8.71
N LEU A 99 -5.68 3.85 -9.18
CA LEU A 99 -5.33 4.23 -10.56
C LEU A 99 -6.00 3.34 -11.59
N SER A 100 -6.05 2.02 -11.37
CA SER A 100 -6.68 1.09 -12.32
C SER A 100 -8.20 1.25 -12.45
N ARG A 101 -8.87 1.80 -11.43
CA ARG A 101 -10.31 2.07 -11.42
C ARG A 101 -10.71 3.43 -11.99
N ILE A 102 -9.76 4.36 -12.16
CA ILE A 102 -10.05 5.68 -12.73
C ILE A 102 -10.37 5.51 -14.21
N VAL A 103 -11.59 5.90 -14.60
CA VAL A 103 -11.99 5.98 -16.01
C VAL A 103 -11.63 7.36 -16.54
N CYS A 104 -10.80 7.42 -17.59
CA CYS A 104 -10.34 8.67 -18.18
C CYS A 104 -11.01 8.87 -19.54
N ASP A 105 -11.65 10.03 -19.74
CA ASP A 105 -12.42 10.33 -20.96
C ASP A 105 -11.62 11.15 -21.99
N THR A 106 -10.44 11.65 -21.61
CA THR A 106 -9.59 12.48 -22.48
C THR A 106 -8.19 11.88 -22.61
N SER A 107 -7.54 12.14 -23.75
CA SER A 107 -6.16 11.69 -24.01
C SER A 107 -5.18 12.19 -22.94
N GLU A 108 -5.34 13.44 -22.49
CA GLU A 108 -4.52 14.05 -21.43
C GLU A 108 -4.63 13.28 -20.11
N LEU A 109 -5.85 12.92 -19.70
CA LEU A 109 -6.07 12.16 -18.45
C LEU A 109 -5.58 10.72 -18.57
N ILE A 110 -5.71 10.10 -19.76
CA ILE A 110 -5.16 8.77 -20.03
C ILE A 110 -3.65 8.79 -19.89
N HIS A 111 -2.98 9.77 -20.52
CA HIS A 111 -1.54 9.93 -20.46
C HIS A 111 -1.05 10.15 -19.03
N HIS A 112 -1.66 11.09 -18.29
CA HIS A 112 -1.31 11.35 -16.90
C HIS A 112 -1.51 10.12 -15.99
N ARG A 113 -2.59 9.35 -16.19
CA ARG A 113 -2.78 8.08 -15.46
C ARG A 113 -1.67 7.08 -15.76
N SER A 114 -1.23 6.96 -17.01
CA SER A 114 -0.12 6.09 -17.39
C SER A 114 1.19 6.51 -16.72
N GLU A 115 1.52 7.80 -16.71
CA GLU A 115 2.71 8.33 -16.01
C GLU A 115 2.69 7.99 -14.51
N LEU A 116 1.52 8.11 -13.87
CA LEU A 116 1.38 7.76 -12.45
C LEU A 116 1.49 6.24 -12.19
N LEU A 117 1.03 5.40 -13.11
CA LEU A 117 1.20 3.95 -13.03
C LEU A 117 2.68 3.56 -13.15
N GLU A 118 3.41 4.15 -14.11
CA GLU A 118 4.85 3.93 -14.25
C GLU A 118 5.61 4.38 -12.99
N LEU A 119 5.25 5.55 -12.45
CA LEU A 119 5.80 6.04 -11.18
C LEU A 119 5.53 5.07 -10.03
N GLN A 120 4.30 4.56 -9.90
CA GLN A 120 3.92 3.61 -8.85
C GLN A 120 4.70 2.29 -8.96
N GLN A 121 4.90 1.78 -10.17
CA GLN A 121 5.69 0.58 -10.42
C GLN A 121 7.16 0.79 -10.03
N ARG A 122 7.74 1.93 -10.44
CA ARG A 122 9.11 2.31 -10.05
C ARG A 122 9.28 2.38 -8.54
N LEU A 123 8.39 3.08 -7.82
CA LEU A 123 8.44 3.16 -6.36
C LEU A 123 8.28 1.79 -5.68
N THR A 124 7.50 0.89 -6.28
CA THR A 124 7.39 -0.49 -5.78
C THR A 124 8.71 -1.24 -5.91
N GLN A 125 9.41 -1.09 -7.03
CA GLN A 125 10.72 -1.70 -7.24
C GLN A 125 11.78 -1.08 -6.32
N ASP A 126 11.76 0.24 -6.13
CA ASP A 126 12.66 0.94 -5.21
C ASP A 126 12.48 0.44 -3.77
N LEU A 127 11.23 0.29 -3.32
CA LEU A 127 10.93 -0.25 -1.99
C LEU A 127 11.45 -1.68 -1.81
N ILE A 128 11.29 -2.54 -2.82
CA ILE A 128 11.83 -3.92 -2.80
C ILE A 128 13.35 -3.88 -2.68
N TRP A 129 14.01 -3.06 -3.51
CA TRP A 129 15.47 -2.93 -3.50
C TRP A 129 16.01 -2.44 -2.14
N VAL A 130 15.38 -1.41 -1.55
CA VAL A 130 15.76 -0.89 -0.23
C VAL A 130 15.59 -1.97 0.84
N TYR A 131 14.47 -2.70 0.82
CA TYR A 131 14.20 -3.76 1.78
C TYR A 131 15.21 -4.90 1.68
N GLU A 132 15.50 -5.40 0.48
CA GLU A 132 16.47 -6.47 0.27
C GLU A 132 17.91 -6.07 0.65
N SER A 133 18.30 -4.83 0.34
CA SER A 133 19.61 -4.29 0.70
C SER A 133 19.78 -4.27 2.23
N SER A 134 18.74 -3.86 2.96
CA SER A 134 18.75 -3.84 4.42
C SER A 134 18.88 -5.21 5.11
N ILE A 135 18.61 -6.31 4.39
CA ILE A 135 18.78 -7.68 4.92
C ILE A 135 20.25 -8.12 4.79
N LYS A 136 20.92 -7.71 3.72
CA LYS A 136 22.32 -8.10 3.43
C LYS A 136 23.29 -7.48 4.42
N ASP A 137 23.01 -6.24 4.85
CA ASP A 137 23.86 -5.53 5.80
C ASP A 137 23.94 -6.25 7.16
N ASP A 138 22.81 -6.76 7.68
CA ASP A 138 22.77 -7.51 8.93
C ASP A 138 23.56 -8.83 8.88
N ALA A 139 23.51 -9.53 7.74
CA ALA A 139 24.20 -10.81 7.57
C ALA A 139 25.72 -10.65 7.59
N SER A 140 26.23 -9.48 7.17
CA SER A 140 27.66 -9.20 7.15
C SER A 140 28.27 -9.01 8.55
N CYS A 141 27.47 -8.64 9.55
CA CYS A 141 27.96 -8.35 10.91
C CYS A 141 27.99 -9.58 11.84
N GLN A 142 27.38 -10.71 11.49
CA GLN A 142 27.30 -11.88 12.39
C GLN A 142 28.49 -12.85 12.28
N HIS A 143 29.43 -12.64 11.34
CA HIS A 143 30.53 -13.57 11.07
C HIS A 143 31.83 -13.31 11.88
N LEU A 144 31.82 -12.41 12.87
CA LEU A 144 33.00 -12.15 13.74
C LEU A 144 32.78 -12.55 15.19
N SER A 145 31.89 -13.49 15.46
CA SER A 145 31.86 -14.16 16.76
C SER A 145 33.11 -15.04 16.86
N LEU A 146 34.11 -14.46 17.53
CA LEU A 146 35.38 -15.06 17.93
C LEU A 146 35.13 -16.49 18.49
N PRO A 147 35.92 -17.49 18.10
CA PRO A 147 35.77 -18.84 18.63
C PRO A 147 35.88 -18.84 20.16
N ASP A 148 34.94 -19.53 20.81
CA ASP A 148 34.84 -19.71 22.25
C ASP A 148 36.22 -19.87 22.91
N ALA A 149 36.64 -18.85 23.65
CA ALA A 149 37.67 -19.06 24.64
C ALA A 149 37.12 -20.05 25.67
N PRO A 150 37.90 -21.07 26.07
CA PRO A 150 37.45 -22.11 26.98
C PRO A 150 36.94 -21.48 28.27
N VAL A 151 35.66 -21.71 28.57
CA VAL A 151 35.01 -21.27 29.80
C VAL A 151 35.78 -21.86 30.98
N PRO A 152 36.40 -21.04 31.86
CA PRO A 152 37.01 -21.56 33.07
C PRO A 152 35.91 -22.15 33.96
N LEU A 153 36.05 -23.42 34.29
CA LEU A 153 35.19 -24.17 35.20
C LEU A 153 35.16 -23.47 36.56
N LEU A 154 34.08 -22.74 36.85
CA LEU A 154 33.84 -22.23 38.19
C LEU A 154 33.18 -23.31 39.07
N PRO A 155 33.56 -23.38 40.36
CA PRO A 155 33.05 -24.38 41.29
C PRO A 155 31.56 -24.19 41.60
N GLU A 156 30.90 -25.34 41.71
CA GLU A 156 29.48 -25.59 41.95
C GLU A 156 28.97 -24.87 43.23
N ILE A 157 28.13 -23.86 43.07
CA ILE A 157 27.47 -23.19 44.20
C ILE A 157 26.23 -24.00 44.58
N VAL A 158 26.25 -24.44 45.84
CA VAL A 158 25.27 -25.27 46.53
C VAL A 158 23.87 -24.63 46.55
N ASN A 159 22.92 -25.49 46.21
CA ASN A 159 21.48 -25.36 46.26
C ASN A 159 20.95 -24.82 47.61
N VAL A 160 20.09 -23.78 47.60
CA VAL A 160 19.33 -23.34 48.78
C VAL A 160 17.82 -23.34 48.45
N PRO A 161 16.95 -23.83 49.35
CA PRO A 161 15.57 -24.20 49.03
C PRO A 161 14.56 -23.05 49.07
N ALA A 162 13.45 -23.34 48.41
CA ALA A 162 12.26 -22.54 48.21
C ALA A 162 11.59 -22.01 49.49
N HIS A 163 11.17 -20.75 49.42
CA HIS A 163 10.12 -20.11 50.21
C HIS A 163 9.45 -19.08 49.28
N SER A 164 8.15 -18.81 49.24
CA SER A 164 6.94 -19.41 49.80
C SER A 164 5.79 -18.59 49.20
N LEU A 165 4.66 -19.25 48.94
CA LEU A 165 3.37 -18.68 48.55
C LEU A 165 2.99 -17.44 49.37
N VAL A 166 2.55 -16.38 48.68
CA VAL A 166 1.59 -15.40 49.20
C VAL A 166 0.65 -14.98 48.07
N ASP A 167 -0.56 -15.53 48.06
CA ASP A 167 -1.74 -14.89 47.50
C ASP A 167 -2.29 -13.88 48.52
N PRO A 168 -2.83 -12.74 48.06
CA PRO A 168 -3.98 -12.16 48.72
C PRO A 168 -5.17 -12.01 47.75
N GLN A 169 -6.28 -12.60 48.19
CA GLN A 169 -7.62 -12.37 47.70
C GLN A 169 -8.03 -10.89 47.74
N ALA A 170 -8.99 -10.57 46.86
CA ALA A 170 -10.19 -9.75 47.08
C ALA A 170 -10.08 -8.45 47.89
N ASP A 171 -10.64 -7.35 47.40
CA ASP A 171 -12.09 -7.08 47.52
C ASP A 171 -12.43 -5.65 47.06
N SER A 172 -13.67 -5.50 46.59
CA SER A 172 -14.58 -4.36 46.81
C SER A 172 -14.51 -3.01 46.05
N SER A 173 -15.73 -2.47 45.88
CA SER A 173 -16.21 -1.14 45.42
C SER A 173 -16.38 -0.96 43.91
N GLU A 174 -17.58 -1.08 43.31
CA GLU A 174 -18.82 -0.30 43.48
C GLU A 174 -18.61 1.21 43.59
N GLY A 175 -19.12 1.99 42.61
CA GLY A 175 -19.14 3.45 42.73
C GLY A 175 -19.50 4.26 41.47
N LEU A 176 -20.80 4.37 41.20
CA LEU A 176 -21.52 5.59 40.75
C LEU A 176 -21.26 6.23 39.36
N SER A 177 -22.23 5.97 38.47
CA SER A 177 -23.12 6.89 37.74
C SER A 177 -22.61 7.99 36.76
N PRO A 178 -23.41 8.31 35.72
CA PRO A 178 -23.02 9.16 34.60
C PRO A 178 -23.35 10.64 34.83
N VAL A 179 -22.40 11.53 34.53
CA VAL A 179 -22.67 12.97 34.44
C VAL A 179 -22.24 13.48 33.09
N GLU A 180 -23.25 14.01 32.41
CA GLU A 180 -23.24 14.83 31.22
C GLU A 180 -22.14 15.89 31.27
N ASN A 181 -21.43 16.07 30.16
CA ASN A 181 -20.83 17.37 29.83
C ASN A 181 -20.86 17.55 28.31
N LEU A 182 -22.01 18.03 27.87
CA LEU A 182 -22.18 18.82 26.66
C LEU A 182 -21.62 20.22 26.96
N ILE A 183 -20.85 20.80 26.02
CA ILE A 183 -20.82 22.24 25.63
C ILE A 183 -19.42 22.67 25.17
N LEU A 184 -19.36 22.94 23.86
CA LEU A 184 -18.70 24.05 23.15
C LEU A 184 -17.31 24.52 23.63
N SER A 185 -16.32 24.33 22.76
CA SER A 185 -15.32 25.37 22.52
C SER A 185 -14.95 25.43 21.04
N GLU A 186 -15.58 26.38 20.35
CA GLU A 186 -15.11 26.97 19.12
C GLU A 186 -13.76 27.68 19.31
N ASN A 187 -13.05 27.85 18.19
CA ASN A 187 -12.08 28.92 17.94
C ASN A 187 -10.78 28.94 18.76
N ARG A 188 -9.74 28.31 18.19
CA ARG A 188 -8.42 28.95 18.12
C ARG A 188 -7.73 28.70 16.78
N ARG A 189 -7.81 29.72 15.92
CA ARG A 189 -6.77 30.02 14.94
C ARG A 189 -5.43 30.13 15.67
N GLN A 190 -4.41 29.44 15.19
CA GLN A 190 -3.07 30.03 15.18
C GLN A 190 -2.23 29.44 14.04
N GLU A 191 -1.59 30.37 13.37
CA GLU A 191 -0.86 30.27 12.12
C GLU A 191 0.34 29.33 12.23
N PHE A 192 0.57 28.53 11.19
CA PHE A 192 1.92 28.11 10.83
C PHE A 192 2.10 28.18 9.32
N GLY A 193 3.02 29.06 8.93
CA GLY A 193 4.14 28.63 8.11
C GLY A 193 3.91 28.59 6.61
N ARG A 194 3.88 29.78 6.01
CA ARG A 194 4.17 30.01 4.60
C ARG A 194 5.66 29.77 4.31
N VAL A 195 6.08 28.52 4.12
CA VAL A 195 7.38 28.10 3.53
C VAL A 195 7.11 26.68 3.00
N GLU A 196 7.19 26.28 1.72
CA GLU A 196 8.20 26.49 0.68
C GLU A 196 7.53 26.46 -0.71
N GLY A 197 7.47 27.62 -1.36
CA GLY A 197 7.11 27.74 -2.77
C GLY A 197 8.29 27.54 -3.73
N SER A 198 9.17 26.55 -3.51
CA SER A 198 10.41 26.45 -4.29
C SER A 198 10.82 25.05 -4.78
N ARG A 199 10.15 23.96 -4.40
CA ARG A 199 10.53 22.61 -4.86
C ARG A 199 9.67 22.05 -5.99
N VAL A 200 8.42 22.48 -6.12
CA VAL A 200 7.51 22.04 -7.21
C VAL A 200 7.93 22.65 -8.57
N ALA A 201 8.60 23.81 -8.58
CA ALA A 201 9.11 24.43 -9.81
C ALA A 201 10.35 23.71 -10.39
N ALA A 202 11.11 22.96 -9.58
CA ALA A 202 12.30 22.24 -10.04
C ALA A 202 11.94 20.96 -10.82
N LEU A 203 10.86 20.27 -10.44
CA LEU A 203 10.41 19.07 -11.15
C LEU A 203 9.75 19.37 -12.51
N ARG A 204 9.25 20.60 -12.71
CA ARG A 204 8.69 21.02 -14.00
C ARG A 204 9.75 21.40 -15.05
N ARG A 205 11.01 21.63 -14.63
CA ARG A 205 12.12 22.02 -15.53
C ARG A 205 12.91 20.85 -16.11
N LEU A 206 12.74 19.63 -15.57
CA LEU A 206 13.42 18.44 -16.11
C LEU A 206 12.63 17.73 -17.24
N PHE A 207 11.41 18.18 -17.55
CA PHE A 207 10.54 17.55 -18.55
C PHE A 207 10.28 18.38 -19.81
N THR A 208 10.75 19.64 -19.89
CA THR A 208 10.48 20.52 -21.05
C THR A 208 11.61 20.58 -22.08
N GLU A 209 12.76 19.95 -21.86
CA GLU A 209 13.87 20.02 -22.80
C GLU A 209 14.40 18.62 -23.15
N GLY A 210 14.02 18.14 -24.33
CA GLY A 210 14.82 17.17 -25.09
C GLY A 210 14.41 15.71 -25.02
N SER A 211 13.42 15.30 -25.82
CA SER A 211 13.52 14.01 -26.51
C SER A 211 12.66 14.00 -27.76
N THR A 212 13.27 14.42 -28.86
CA THR A 212 12.80 14.07 -30.20
C THR A 212 13.00 12.57 -30.40
N SER A 213 11.91 11.88 -30.75
CA SER A 213 11.93 10.74 -31.67
C SER A 213 12.65 9.47 -31.18
N THR A 214 11.87 8.55 -30.61
CA THR A 214 11.79 7.18 -31.16
C THR A 214 10.42 6.61 -30.83
N ARG A 215 9.64 6.39 -31.88
CA ARG A 215 8.32 5.76 -31.85
C ARG A 215 8.54 4.27 -31.56
N LEU A 216 8.50 3.89 -30.29
CA LEU A 216 8.46 2.48 -29.89
C LEU A 216 7.01 1.98 -30.02
N ASP A 217 6.85 1.00 -30.89
CA ASP A 217 5.58 0.35 -31.18
C ASP A 217 5.13 -0.48 -29.96
N ILE A 218 3.91 -0.24 -29.48
CA ILE A 218 3.36 -0.79 -28.23
C ILE A 218 3.13 -2.32 -28.31
N ASN A 219 3.35 -2.94 -29.47
CA ASN A 219 3.06 -4.35 -29.70
C ASN A 219 4.11 -5.34 -29.16
N ASP A 220 5.29 -4.89 -28.72
CA ASP A 220 6.36 -5.82 -28.25
C ASP A 220 6.34 -6.12 -26.74
N VAL A 221 5.58 -5.38 -25.92
CA VAL A 221 5.59 -5.56 -24.45
C VAL A 221 4.60 -6.63 -23.98
N LEU A 222 3.66 -7.08 -24.82
CA LEU A 222 2.64 -8.07 -24.44
C LEU A 222 3.04 -9.55 -24.64
N SER A 223 4.27 -9.85 -25.07
CA SER A 223 4.71 -11.23 -25.37
C SER A 223 5.28 -12.00 -24.16
N MET A 224 5.44 -11.39 -22.99
CA MET A 224 6.19 -11.99 -21.86
C MET A 224 5.36 -12.45 -20.65
N GLN A 225 4.03 -12.47 -20.71
CA GLN A 225 3.22 -13.11 -19.66
C GLN A 225 2.42 -14.30 -20.21
N GLY A 226 2.85 -15.49 -19.79
CA GLY A 226 2.44 -16.80 -20.28
C GLY A 226 0.94 -16.99 -20.50
N MET A 227 0.57 -17.22 -21.77
CA MET A 227 -0.68 -17.87 -22.11
C MET A 227 -0.45 -19.37 -22.32
N LYS A 228 -1.13 -20.14 -21.48
CA LYS A 228 -1.32 -21.59 -21.62
C LYS A 228 -1.87 -21.89 -23.01
N LYS A 229 -1.14 -22.66 -23.81
CA LYS A 229 -1.61 -23.26 -25.07
C LYS A 229 -2.87 -24.09 -24.81
N GLN A 230 -4.05 -23.56 -25.11
CA GLN A 230 -5.20 -24.38 -25.46
C GLN A 230 -5.20 -24.60 -26.97
N ARG A 231 -5.15 -25.87 -27.32
CA ARG A 231 -5.02 -26.45 -28.65
C ARG A 231 -6.35 -26.29 -29.39
N LEU A 232 -6.48 -25.27 -30.24
CA LEU A 232 -7.60 -25.16 -31.16
C LEU A 232 -7.32 -26.09 -32.36
N VAL A 233 -8.10 -27.16 -32.46
CA VAL A 233 -8.11 -28.08 -33.61
C VAL A 233 -8.85 -27.37 -34.74
N LEU A 234 -8.11 -26.94 -35.76
CA LEU A 234 -8.65 -26.45 -37.03
C LEU A 234 -9.19 -27.63 -37.85
N PHE A 235 -10.51 -27.75 -37.94
CA PHE A 235 -11.15 -28.41 -39.09
C PHE A 235 -11.51 -27.33 -40.10
N GLY A 236 -10.83 -27.34 -41.24
CA GLY A 236 -11.19 -26.54 -42.40
C GLY A 236 -12.32 -27.19 -43.18
N MET A 237 -13.20 -26.38 -43.77
CA MET A 237 -13.94 -26.72 -44.98
C MET A 237 -14.13 -25.47 -45.86
N ASN A 238 -13.29 -25.46 -46.89
CA ASN A 238 -13.43 -24.98 -48.26
C ASN A 238 -14.82 -24.60 -48.83
N HIS A 239 -14.73 -23.57 -49.70
CA HIS A 239 -15.33 -23.37 -51.02
C HIS A 239 -16.84 -23.12 -51.22
N CYS A 240 -17.13 -22.05 -51.98
CA CYS A 240 -17.98 -21.93 -53.19
C CYS A 240 -18.66 -20.54 -53.20
N SER A 241 -18.17 -19.54 -53.94
CA SER A 241 -18.29 -19.31 -55.40
C SER A 241 -19.64 -18.76 -55.86
N LEU A 242 -19.54 -17.61 -56.57
CA LEU A 242 -20.36 -17.17 -57.71
C LEU A 242 -21.79 -16.67 -57.47
N GLY A 243 -22.08 -15.50 -58.05
CA GLY A 243 -23.44 -15.19 -58.50
C GLY A 243 -23.73 -13.72 -58.70
N LYS A 244 -23.35 -13.17 -59.86
CA LYS A 244 -23.86 -11.89 -60.38
C LYS A 244 -25.39 -11.92 -60.51
N LYS A 245 -26.05 -10.80 -60.21
CA LYS A 245 -26.82 -10.00 -61.18
C LYS A 245 -27.19 -8.65 -60.56
#